data_AF-A0A8J3ALM5-F1
#
_entry.id   AF-A0A8J3ALM5-F1
#
_cell.length_a   1.000
_cell.length_b   1.000
_cell.length_c   1.000
_cell.angle_alpha   90.00
_cell.angle_beta   90.00
_cell.angle_gamma   90.00
#
_symmetry.space_group_name_H-M   'P 1'
#
loop_
_entity.id
_entity.type
_entity.pdbx_description
1 polymer ?
#
loop_
_entity_poly.entity_id
_entity_poly.type
_entity_poly.pdbx_seq_one_letter_code
_entity_poly.pdbx_strand_id
1 'polypeptide(L)' 'MEVGKGILISGAVLFALAFPMAFFIGGMATDDPYGPWWAYWAGLFYIEGIPTLIMLIGLIIIAIIKWRKRKITIDNTLN' A
#
# COMPACT_ATOMS: atom_id res chain seq x y z
N MET A 1 2.28 -16.05 9.76
CA MET A 1 1.59 -14.76 10.01
C MET A 1 2.58 -13.61 10.04
N GLU A 2 3.84 -13.88 10.40
CA GLU A 2 4.92 -12.89 10.50
C GLU A 2 5.36 -12.33 9.15
N VAL A 3 5.43 -13.15 8.09
CA VAL A 3 5.84 -12.69 6.75
C VAL A 3 4.93 -11.59 6.19
N GLY A 4 3.60 -11.80 6.17
CA GLY A 4 2.67 -10.78 5.67
C GLY A 4 2.67 -9.51 6.51
N LYS A 5 2.88 -9.62 7.84
CA LYS A 5 3.05 -8.46 8.72
C LYS A 5 4.36 -7.73 8.46
N GLY A 6 5.45 -8.46 8.24
CA GLY A 6 6.77 -7.89 7.92
C GLY A 6 6.74 -7.08 6.63
N ILE A 7 6.12 -7.63 5.57
CA ILE A 7 5.91 -6.93 4.29
C ILE A 7 5.03 -5.69 4.47
N LEU A 8 3.96 -5.79 5.26
CA LEU A 8 3.09 -4.64 5.53
C LEU A 8 3.83 -3.52 6.28
N ILE A 9 4.63 -3.88 7.29
CA ILE A 9 5.41 -2.92 8.08
C ILE A 9 6.50 -2.28 7.21
N SER A 10 7.22 -3.05 6.40
CA SER A 10 8.24 -2.49 5.51
C SER A 10 7.62 -1.53 4.49
N GLY A 11 6.48 -1.88 3.90
CA GLY A 11 5.71 -0.98 3.04
C GLY A 11 5.29 0.31 3.76
N ALA A 12 4.79 0.21 4.99
CA ALA A 12 4.38 1.36 5.79
C ALA A 12 5.56 2.29 6.15
N VAL A 13 6.73 1.72 6.47
CA VAL A 13 7.95 2.50 6.72
C VAL A 13 8.40 3.23 5.47
N LEU A 14 8.44 2.54 4.32
CA LEU A 14 8.79 3.17 3.04
C LEU A 14 7.78 4.27 2.67
N PHE A 15 6.49 4.05 2.90
CA PHE A 15 5.44 5.04 2.67
C PHE A 15 5.68 6.29 3.53
N ALA A 16 5.89 6.13 4.83
CA ALA A 16 6.14 7.25 5.73
C ALA A 16 7.40 8.06 5.36
N LEU A 17 8.44 7.39 4.85
CA LEU A 17 9.68 8.02 4.42
C LEU A 17 9.55 8.73 3.05
N ALA A 18 8.78 8.15 2.13
CA ALA A 18 8.57 8.69 0.80
C ALA A 18 7.52 9.82 0.77
N PHE A 19 6.61 9.85 1.74
CA PHE A 19 5.45 10.75 1.75
C PHE A 19 5.80 12.24 1.67
N PRO A 20 6.80 12.76 2.42
CA PRO A 20 7.21 14.16 2.28
C PRO A 20 7.68 14.48 0.86
N MET A 21 8.41 13.56 0.22
CA MET A 21 8.90 13.73 -1.15
C MET A 21 7.77 13.64 -2.17
N ALA A 22 6.83 12.70 -1.98
CA ALA A 22 5.66 12.56 -2.83
C ALA A 22 4.77 13.81 -2.80
N PHE A 23 4.58 14.40 -1.60
CA PHE A 23 3.85 15.64 -1.43
C PHE A 23 4.53 16.82 -2.15
N PHE A 24 5.86 16.93 -2.01
CA PHE A 24 6.64 17.96 -2.69
C PHE A 24 6.58 17.83 -4.22
N ILE A 25 6.77 16.62 -4.75
CA ILE A 25 6.70 16.35 -6.20
C ILE A 25 5.28 16.58 -6.73
N GLY A 26 4.25 16.15 -6.00
CA GLY A 26 2.86 16.46 -6.36
C GLY A 26 2.61 17.96 -6.47
N GLY A 27 3.11 18.75 -5.50
CA GLY A 27 3.00 20.21 -5.53
C GLY A 27 3.72 20.83 -6.73
N MET A 28 4.94 20.40 -7.02
CA MET A 28 5.69 20.86 -8.20
C MET A 28 5.02 20.46 -9.52
N ALA A 29 4.33 19.31 -9.57
CA ALA A 29 3.58 18.89 -10.75
C ALA A 29 2.40 19.81 -11.08
N THR A 30 1.94 20.62 -10.12
CA THR A 30 0.88 21.63 -10.30
C THR A 30 1.41 23.06 -10.49
N ASP A 31 2.71 23.23 -10.68
CA ASP A 31 3.32 24.55 -10.89
C ASP A 31 2.98 25.15 -12.27
N ASP A 32 2.60 24.31 -13.25
CA ASP A 32 2.15 24.77 -14.56
C ASP A 32 0.77 25.45 -14.45
N PRO A 33 0.61 26.73 -14.84
CA PRO A 33 -0.68 27.43 -14.80
C PRO A 33 -1.74 26.86 -15.75
N TYR A 34 -1.34 26.06 -16.75
CA TYR A 34 -2.25 25.30 -17.62
C TYR A 34 -2.31 23.82 -17.24
N GLY A 35 -1.57 23.42 -16.21
CA GLY A 35 -1.49 22.06 -15.72
C GLY A 35 -2.84 21.59 -15.15
N PRO A 36 -3.25 20.35 -15.43
CA PRO A 36 -4.47 19.83 -14.84
C PRO A 36 -4.28 19.62 -13.34
N TRP A 37 -5.32 19.88 -12.55
CA TRP A 37 -5.30 19.64 -11.09
C TRP A 37 -4.93 18.20 -10.72
N TRP A 38 -5.15 17.23 -11.62
CA TRP A 38 -4.80 15.84 -11.39
C TRP A 38 -3.30 15.53 -11.55
N ALA A 39 -2.50 16.48 -12.05
CA ALA A 39 -1.04 16.35 -12.11
C ALA A 39 -0.43 16.16 -10.71
N TYR A 40 -1.04 16.76 -9.67
CA TYR A 40 -0.69 16.51 -8.27
C TYR A 40 -0.75 15.02 -7.92
N TRP A 41 -1.89 14.38 -8.24
CA TRP A 41 -2.09 12.96 -7.95
C TRP A 41 -1.13 12.09 -8.74
N ALA A 42 -0.85 12.44 -10.00
CA ALA A 42 0.15 11.74 -10.80
C ALA A 42 1.53 11.78 -10.13
N GLY A 43 2.00 12.96 -9.70
CA GLY A 43 3.27 13.12 -8.99
C GLY A 43 3.32 12.36 -7.66
N LEU A 44 2.23 12.41 -6.88
CA LEU A 44 2.11 11.69 -5.62
C LEU A 44 2.19 10.17 -5.83
N PHE A 45 1.41 9.62 -6.76
CA PHE A 45 1.39 8.18 -7.04
C PHE A 45 2.66 7.68 -7.73
N TYR A 46 3.41 8.54 -8.43
CA TYR A 46 4.71 8.16 -8.99
C TYR A 46 5.71 7.76 -7.90
N ILE A 47 5.69 8.46 -6.77
CA ILE A 47 6.59 8.22 -5.64
C ILE A 47 6.01 7.18 -4.69
N GLU A 48 4.73 7.31 -4.33
CA GLU A 48 4.05 6.40 -3.39
C GLU A 48 3.62 5.07 -4.03
N GLY A 49 3.70 4.93 -5.35
CA GLY A 49 3.24 3.73 -6.06
C GLY A 49 3.92 2.46 -5.55
N ILE A 50 5.24 2.47 -5.36
CA ILE A 50 5.97 1.30 -4.86
C ILE A 50 5.62 1.01 -3.38
N PRO A 51 5.73 1.97 -2.44
CA PRO A 51 5.33 1.76 -1.05
C PRO A 51 3.89 1.24 -0.89
N THR A 52 2.94 1.82 -1.61
CA THR A 52 1.53 1.40 -1.56
C THR A 52 1.31 -0.01 -2.10
N LEU A 53 1.99 -0.41 -3.17
CA LEU A 53 1.95 -1.78 -3.69
C LEU A 53 2.51 -2.80 -2.70
N ILE A 54 3.62 -2.48 -2.02
CA ILE A 54 4.20 -3.35 -0.99
C ILE A 54 3.19 -3.56 0.15
N MET A 55 2.56 -2.48 0.63
CA MET A 55 1.52 -2.58 1.65
C MET A 55 0.33 -3.44 1.20
N LEU A 56 -0.12 -3.27 -0.04
CA LEU A 56 -1.21 -4.04 -0.63
C LEU A 56 -0.90 -5.54 -0.66
N ILE A 57 0.31 -5.91 -1.09
CA ILE A 57 0.76 -7.31 -1.11
C ILE A 57 0.76 -7.89 0.31
N GLY A 58 1.27 -7.15 1.30
CA GLY A 58 1.24 -7.56 2.70
C GLY A 58 -0.18 -7.84 3.22
N LEU A 59 -1.13 -6.95 2.91
CA LEU A 59 -2.54 -7.10 3.26
C LEU A 59 -3.18 -8.32 2.59
N ILE A 60 -2.93 -8.54 1.28
CA ILE A 60 -3.45 -9.69 0.54
C ILE A 60 -2.97 -11.00 1.16
N ILE A 61 -1.68 -11.11 1.47
CA ILE A 61 -1.11 -12.31 2.11
C ILE A 61 -1.79 -12.57 3.46
N ILE A 62 -1.96 -11.53 4.30
CA ILE A 62 -2.64 -11.66 5.59
C ILE A 62 -4.09 -12.13 5.40
N ALA A 63 -4.81 -11.54 4.44
CA ALA A 63 -6.21 -11.88 4.15
C ALA A 63 -6.36 -13.35 3.71
N ILE A 64 -5.51 -13.81 2.78
CA ILE A 64 -5.51 -15.20 2.30
C ILE A 64 -5.24 -16.18 3.44
N ILE A 65 -4.23 -15.91 4.28
CA ILE A 65 -3.90 -16.78 5.41
C ILE A 65 -5.06 -16.83 6.42
N LYS A 66 -5.66 -15.68 6.75
CA LYS A 66 -6.82 -15.63 7.66
C LYS A 66 -8.01 -16.39 7.10
N TRP A 67 -8.28 -16.25 5.81
CA TRP A 67 -9.37 -16.96 5.14
C TRP A 67 -9.15 -18.48 5.18
N ARG A 68 -7.93 -18.94 4.86
CA ARG A 68 -7.58 -20.37 4.92
C ARG A 68 -7.73 -20.95 6.33
N LYS A 69 -7.27 -20.23 7.36
CA LYS A 69 -7.44 -20.66 8.77
C LYS A 69 -8.90 -20.81 9.14
N ARG A 70 -9.74 -19.83 8.80
CA ARG A 70 -11.20 -19.90 9.06
C ARG A 70 -11.83 -21.12 8.39
N LYS A 71 -11.47 -21.38 7.12
CA LYS A 71 -11.98 -22.56 6.40
C LYS A 71 -11.62 -23.87 7.08
N ILE A 72 -10.37 -24.04 7.53
CA ILE A 72 -9.91 -25.23 8.25
C ILE A 72 -10.63 -25.38 9.59
N THR A 73 -10.81 -24.28 10.33
CA THR A 73 -11.54 -24.31 11.60
C THR A 73 -12.99 -24.75 11.41
N ILE A 74 -13.68 -24.25 10.38
CA ILE A 74 -15.06 -24.64 10.08
C ILE A 74 -15.14 -26.14 9.73
N ASP A 75 -14.24 -26.62 8.87
CA ASP A 75 -14.18 -28.04 8.46
C ASP A 75 -13.94 -28.98 9.65
N ASN A 76 -13.06 -28.60 10.58
CA ASN A 76 -12.81 -29.35 11.81
C ASN A 76 -13.97 -29.33 12.82
N THR A 77 -14.86 -28.33 12.75
CA THR A 77 -16.05 -28.27 13.63
C THR A 77 -17.25 -29.03 13.08
N LEU A 78 -17.21 -29.42 11.80
CA LEU A 78 -18.29 -30.12 11.11
C LEU A 78 -18.02 -31.62 10.95
N ASN A 79 -16.80 -32.08 11.20
CA ASN A 79 -16.41 -33.50 11.29
C ASN A 79 -16.29 -33.93 12.76
#